data_AF-A0ABD0P961-F1
#
_entry.id   AF-A0ABD0P961-F1
#
_cell.length_a   1.000
_cell.length_b   1.000
_cell.length_c   1.000
_cell.angle_alpha   90.00
_cell.angle_beta   90.00
_cell.angle_gamma   90.00
#
_symmetry.space_group_name_H-M   'P 1'
#
loop_
_entity.id
_entity.type
_entity.pdbx_description
1 polymer ?
#
loop_
_entity_poly.entity_id
_entity_poly.type
_entity_poly.pdbx_seq_one_letter_code
_entity_poly.pdbx_strand_id
1 'polypeptide(L)' 'MAHSTHVTNVRWSHDDSLLASVGGSDTCLMIWSHETEGCREARQCDSEESDIESEDDG' A
#
# COMPACT_ATOMS: atom_id res chain seq x y z
N MET A 1 -0.68 -0.26 9.31
CA MET A 1 -1.38 -0.05 10.61
C MET A 1 -2.70 -0.80 10.55
N ALA A 2 -3.29 -1.27 11.66
CA ALA A 2 -4.57 -1.99 11.66
C ALA A 2 -5.28 -1.85 13.01
N HIS A 3 -6.59 -2.16 13.04
CA HIS A 3 -7.36 -2.21 14.29
C HIS A 3 -6.89 -3.35 15.19
N SER A 4 -6.84 -3.09 16.49
CA SER A 4 -6.48 -4.10 17.51
C SER A 4 -7.71 -4.80 18.09
N THR A 5 -8.91 -4.46 17.62
CA THR A 5 -10.19 -4.96 18.12
C THR A 5 -11.19 -5.15 16.96
N HIS A 6 -12.41 -5.60 17.27
CA HIS A 6 -13.45 -5.81 16.27
C HIS A 6 -13.81 -4.51 15.54
N VAL A 7 -13.78 -4.56 14.21
CA VAL A 7 -14.25 -3.48 13.35
C VAL A 7 -15.78 -3.48 13.36
N THR A 8 -16.37 -2.33 13.66
CA THR A 8 -17.83 -2.18 13.79
C THR A 8 -18.46 -1.48 12.60
N ASN A 9 -17.68 -0.73 11.83
CA ASN A 9 -18.17 -0.01 10.67
C ASN A 9 -17.07 0.13 9.61
N VAL A 10 -17.47 -0.03 8.36
CA VAL A 10 -16.61 0.12 7.17
C VAL A 10 -17.41 0.84 6.09
N ARG A 11 -16.87 1.93 5.54
CA ARG A 11 -17.53 2.75 4.52
C ARG A 11 -16.51 3.30 3.52
N TRP A 12 -16.83 3.19 2.23
CA TRP A 12 -16.11 3.86 1.14
C TRP A 12 -16.57 5.32 1.02
N SER A 13 -15.66 6.19 0.56
CA SER A 13 -16.03 7.50 0.03
C SER A 13 -16.84 7.35 -1.25
N HIS A 14 -17.56 8.39 -1.65
CA HIS A 14 -18.43 8.34 -2.82
C HIS A 14 -17.67 8.10 -4.13
N ASP A 15 -16.42 8.51 -4.18
CA ASP A 15 -15.50 8.45 -5.31
C ASP A 15 -14.52 7.27 -5.23
N ASP A 16 -14.71 6.34 -4.29
CA ASP A 16 -13.89 5.12 -4.08
C ASP A 16 -12.39 5.37 -3.84
N SER A 17 -11.99 6.61 -3.55
CA SER A 17 -10.61 6.99 -3.29
C SER A 17 -10.19 6.76 -1.84
N LEU A 18 -11.15 6.71 -0.91
CA LEU A 18 -10.89 6.54 0.52
C LEU A 18 -11.78 5.46 1.12
N LEU A 19 -11.20 4.70 2.05
CA LEU A 19 -11.92 3.78 2.91
C LEU A 19 -11.78 4.25 4.36
N ALA A 20 -12.88 4.26 5.10
CA ALA A 20 -12.88 4.51 6.54
C ALA A 20 -13.24 3.22 7.29
N SER A 21 -12.47 2.90 8.34
CA SER A 21 -12.76 1.82 9.28
C SER A 21 -12.78 2.33 10.72
N VAL A 22 -13.74 1.84 11.50
CA VAL A 22 -13.90 2.18 12.93
C VAL A 22 -13.81 0.92 13.77
N GLY A 23 -12.92 0.92 14.75
CA GLY A 23 -12.82 -0.17 15.72
C GLY A 23 -13.73 0.08 16.93
N GLY A 24 -14.37 -0.98 17.40
CA GLY A 24 -15.41 -0.89 18.43
C GLY A 24 -14.88 -0.58 19.82
N SER A 25 -13.67 -1.03 20.14
CA SER A 25 -13.11 -0.91 21.50
C SER A 25 -11.71 -0.30 21.53
N ASP A 26 -11.02 -0.18 20.40
CA ASP A 26 -9.71 0.48 20.32
C ASP A 26 -9.82 2.00 20.21
N THR A 27 -11.04 2.55 20.09
CA THR A 27 -11.31 4.00 19.88
C THR A 27 -10.56 4.58 18.68
N CYS A 28 -10.11 3.73 17.77
CA CYS A 28 -9.35 4.14 16.60
C CYS A 28 -10.29 4.31 15.40
N LEU A 29 -9.98 5.32 14.59
CA LEU A 29 -10.51 5.50 13.24
C LEU A 29 -9.32 5.49 12.30
N MET A 30 -9.38 4.67 11.26
CA MET A 30 -8.35 4.61 10.22
C MET A 30 -8.94 5.01 8.88
N ILE A 31 -8.17 5.81 8.13
CA ILE A 31 -8.47 6.21 6.76
C ILE A 31 -7.40 5.61 5.85
N TRP A 32 -7.85 4.95 4.80
CA TRP A 32 -7.01 4.28 3.82
C TRP A 32 -7.22 4.95 2.47
N SER A 33 -6.13 5.33 1.80
CA SER A 33 -6.18 5.79 0.41
C SER A 33 -6.17 4.60 -0.53
N HIS A 34 -7.11 4.60 -1.46
CA HIS A 34 -7.19 3.67 -2.56
C HIS A 34 -6.82 4.42 -3.84
N GLU A 35 -5.61 4.16 -4.33
CA GLU A 35 -5.20 4.66 -5.65
C GLU A 35 -5.91 3.83 -6.71
N THR A 36 -7.04 4.34 -7.21
CA THR A 36 -7.71 3.76 -8.37
C THR A 36 -6.73 3.78 -9.55
N GLU A 37 -6.50 2.63 -10.18
CA GLU A 37 -5.46 2.37 -11.18
C GLU A 37 -5.66 3.10 -12.54
N GLY A 38 -5.96 4.39 -12.54
CA GLY A 38 -5.94 5.24 -13.73
C GLY A 38 -4.55 5.78 -14.07
N CYS A 39 -3.61 5.78 -13.11
CA CYS A 39 -2.26 6.32 -13.27
C CYS A 39 -1.22 5.50 -12.50
N ARG A 40 -1.27 4.15 -12.58
CA ARG A 40 -0.03 3.38 -12.42
C ARG A 40 0.83 3.70 -13.64
N GLU A 41 1.43 4.89 -13.66
CA GLU A 41 2.63 5.17 -14.44
C GLU A 41 3.47 3.91 -14.31
N ALA A 42 3.76 3.31 -15.46
CA ALA A 42 4.52 2.10 -15.60
C ALA A 42 5.60 2.12 -14.52
N ARG A 43 5.52 1.20 -13.53
CA ARG A 43 6.70 0.89 -12.73
C ARG A 43 7.71 0.39 -13.76
N GLN A 44 8.50 1.31 -14.31
CA GLN A 44 9.74 0.99 -14.98
C GLN A 44 10.51 0.23 -13.91
N CYS A 45 10.56 -1.08 -14.12
CA CYS A 45 11.56 -1.89 -13.48
C CYS A 45 12.89 -1.40 -14.06
N ASP A 46 13.49 -0.38 -13.45
CA ASP A 46 14.91 -0.11 -13.61
C ASP A 46 15.65 -1.23 -12.88
N SER A 47 15.62 -2.43 -13.47
CA SER A 47 16.57 -3.48 -13.15
C SER A 47 17.89 -3.01 -13.74
N GLU A 48 18.65 -2.26 -12.94
CA GLU A 48 20.04 -1.97 -13.25
C GLU A 48 20.79 -3.31 -13.25
N GLU A 49 21.14 -3.78 -14.45
CA GLU A 49 21.99 -4.94 -14.69
C GLU A 49 23.33 -4.68 -13.99
N SER A 50 23.56 -5.32 -12.84
CA SER A 50 24.88 -5.33 -12.24
C SER A 50 25.71 -6.41 -12.94
N ASP A 51 26.40 -6.02 -14.02
CA ASP A 51 27.48 -6.82 -14.59
C ASP A 51 28.58 -6.95 -13.52
N ILE A 52 28.66 -8.13 -12.89
CA ILE A 52 29.75 -8.44 -11.98
C ILE A 52 30.96 -8.79 -12.85
N GLU A 53 31.93 -7.88 -12.97
CA GLU A 53 33.22 -8.22 -13.58
C GLU A 53 33.94 -9.21 -12.65
N SER A 54 33.98 -10.49 -13.05
CA SER A 54 34.78 -11.49 -12.38
C SER A 54 36.26 -11.26 -12.70
N GLU A 55 36.99 -10.66 -11.77
CA GLU A 55 38.45 -10.76 -11.71
C GLU A 55 38.77 -11.94 -10.77
N ASP A 56 39.16 -13.09 -11.31
CA ASP A 56 39.74 -14.20 -10.53
C ASP A 56 41.09 -14.61 -11.13
N ASP A 57 42.02 -14.78 -10.21
CA ASP A 57 43.48 -14.76 -10.29
C ASP A 57 44.13 -15.79 -11.22
N GLY A 58 45.33 -15.44 -11.70
CA GLY A 58 46.30 -16.37 -12.30
C GLY A 58 47.27 -16.95 -11.28
#